data_AF-A0A2G5ZAN3-F1
#
_entry.id   AF-A0A2G5ZAN3-F1
#
_cell.length_a   1.000
_cell.length_b   1.000
_cell.length_c   1.000
_cell.angle_alpha   90.00
_cell.angle_beta   90.00
_cell.angle_gamma   90.00
#
_symmetry.space_group_name_H-M   'P 1'
#
loop_
_entity.id
_entity.type
_entity.pdbx_description
1 polymer ?
#
loop_
_entity_poly.entity_id
_entity_poly.type
_entity_poly.pdbx_seq_one_letter_code
_entity_poly.pdbx_strand_id
1 'polypeptide(L)' 'MFSFQTFKDKRYWILLPPFIVIFVGISVFAPNFFLENPIMILMLLLLNGILFWVTYHSWKYIGDKKHRDN' A
#
# COMPACT_ATOMS: atom_id res chain seq x y z
N MET A 1 -2.36 -14.14 7.62
CA MET A 1 -2.45 -13.91 9.08
C MET A 1 -1.86 -12.53 9.37
N PHE A 2 -2.69 -11.54 9.69
CA PHE A 2 -2.22 -10.23 10.17
C PHE A 2 -1.51 -10.46 11.50
N SER A 3 -0.18 -10.40 11.49
CA SER A 3 0.63 -10.50 12.70
C SER A 3 1.12 -9.10 13.07
N PHE A 4 1.12 -8.75 14.35
CA PHE A 4 1.70 -7.50 14.85
C PHE A 4 3.20 -7.34 14.48
N GLN A 5 3.86 -8.40 14.03
CA GLN A 5 5.21 -8.33 13.45
C GLN A 5 5.28 -7.52 12.14
N THR A 6 4.18 -7.39 11.40
CA THR A 6 4.14 -6.63 10.14
C THR A 6 4.55 -5.17 10.35
N PHE A 7 4.11 -4.57 11.46
CA PHE A 7 4.44 -3.19 11.83
C PHE A 7 5.86 -3.00 12.36
N LYS A 8 6.55 -4.08 12.74
CA LYS A 8 7.98 -4.07 13.10
C LYS A 8 8.90 -4.24 11.89
N ASP A 9 8.34 -4.60 10.73
CA ASP A 9 9.10 -4.86 9.52
C ASP A 9 9.55 -3.56 8.87
N LYS A 10 10.86 -3.40 8.65
CA LYS A 10 11.44 -2.22 7.99
C LYS A 10 10.88 -2.05 6.56
N ARG A 11 10.55 -3.15 5.86
CA ARG A 11 10.00 -3.11 4.50
C ARG A 11 8.62 -2.43 4.46
N TYR A 12 7.81 -2.64 5.50
CA TYR A 12 6.49 -1.99 5.63
C TYR A 12 6.64 -0.46 5.70
N TRP A 13 7.54 0.02 6.56
CA TRP A 13 7.79 1.46 6.73
C TRP A 13 8.48 2.13 5.54
N ILE A 14 9.16 1.36 4.67
CA ILE A 14 9.72 1.87 3.42
C ILE A 14 8.63 2.03 2.35
N LEU A 15 7.68 1.09 2.29
CA LEU A 15 6.57 1.10 1.34
C LEU A 15 5.47 2.11 1.68
N LEU A 16 5.27 2.40 2.97
CA LEU A 16 4.16 3.22 3.43
C LEU A 16 4.24 4.70 2.97
N PRO A 17 5.38 5.41 3.08
CA PRO A 17 5.51 6.79 2.61
C PRO A 17 5.16 7.00 1.13
N PRO A 18 5.72 6.24 0.16
CA PRO A 18 5.39 6.45 -1.25
C PRO A 18 3.92 6.18 -1.56
N PHE A 19 3.29 5.21 -0.89
CA PHE A 19 1.85 4.97 -1.04
C PHE A 19 1.00 6.13 -0.52
N ILE A 20 1.36 6.70 0.63
CA ILE A 20 0.67 7.89 1.17
C ILE A 20 0.85 9.09 0.25
N VAL A 21 2.07 9.32 -0.27
CA VAL A 21 2.34 10.43 -1.19
C VAL A 21 1.50 10.33 -2.46
N ILE A 22 1.41 9.13 -3.05
CA ILE A 22 0.58 8.89 -4.23
C ILE A 22 -0.90 9.13 -3.91
N PHE A 23 -1.39 8.58 -2.79
CA PHE A 23 -2.78 8.73 -2.39
C PHE A 23 -3.16 10.20 -2.18
N VAL A 24 -2.37 10.94 -1.41
CA VAL A 24 -2.57 12.38 -1.16
C VAL A 24 -2.45 13.17 -2.46
N GLY A 25 -1.46 12.86 -3.30
CA GLY A 25 -1.28 13.50 -4.60
C GLY A 25 -2.53 13.37 -5.46
N ILE A 26 -3.05 12.16 -5.63
CA ILE A 26 -4.26 11.93 -6.42
C ILE A 26 -5.45 12.71 -5.84
N SER A 27 -5.64 12.68 -4.51
CA SER A 27 -6.72 13.43 -3.85
C SER A 27 -6.63 14.94 -4.06
N VAL A 28 -5.42 15.51 -4.08
CA VAL A 28 -5.20 16.95 -4.26
C VAL A 28 -5.32 17.38 -5.72
N PHE A 29 -4.85 16.56 -6.67
CA PHE A 29 -4.83 16.91 -8.09
C PHE A 29 -6.11 16.54 -8.86
N ALA A 30 -6.96 15.67 -8.31
CA ALA A 30 -8.24 15.29 -8.94
C ALA A 30 -9.48 15.57 -8.05
N PRO A 31 -9.61 16.75 -7.41
CA PRO A 31 -10.68 17.01 -6.45
C PRO A 31 -12.08 16.97 -7.11
N ASN A 32 -12.22 17.51 -8.32
CA ASN A 32 -13.49 17.53 -9.05
C ASN A 32 -14.00 16.11 -9.36
N PHE A 33 -13.09 15.20 -9.71
CA PHE A 33 -13.42 13.79 -9.98
C PHE A 33 -14.04 13.10 -8.76
N PHE A 34 -13.54 13.41 -7.56
CA PHE A 34 -14.05 12.86 -6.31
C PHE A 34 -15.30 13.56 -5.79
N LEU A 35 -15.45 14.85 -6.04
CA LEU A 35 -16.64 15.62 -5.67
C LEU A 35 -17.86 15.17 -6.50
N GLU A 36 -17.66 14.88 -7.78
CA GLU A 36 -18.72 14.37 -8.67
C GLU A 36 -19.07 12.91 -8.36
N ASN A 37 -18.08 12.11 -7.92
CA ASN A 37 -18.25 10.68 -7.67
C ASN A 37 -17.60 10.26 -6.34
N PRO A 38 -18.27 10.46 -5.20
CA PRO A 38 -17.70 10.15 -3.88
C PRO A 38 -17.37 8.67 -3.68
N ILE A 39 -18.05 7.77 -4.43
CA ILE A 39 -17.76 6.32 -4.45
C ILE A 39 -16.34 6.04 -4.96
N MET A 40 -15.80 6.89 -5.84
CA MET A 40 -14.45 6.72 -6.37
C MET A 40 -13.38 6.84 -5.28
N ILE A 41 -13.59 7.64 -4.22
CA ILE A 41 -12.67 7.71 -3.09
C ILE A 41 -12.55 6.34 -2.41
N LEU A 42 -13.70 5.69 -2.16
CA LEU A 42 -13.75 4.36 -1.54
C LEU A 42 -13.07 3.30 -2.40
N MET A 43 -13.34 3.30 -3.72
CA MET A 43 -12.65 2.38 -4.64
C MET A 43 -11.14 2.63 -4.67
N LEU A 44 -10.71 3.89 -4.68
CA LEU A 44 -9.30 4.24 -4.75
C LEU A 44 -8.55 3.91 -3.46
N LEU A 45 -9.20 4.05 -2.31
CA LEU A 45 -8.70 3.61 -1.01
C LEU A 45 -8.55 2.09 -0.95
N LEU A 46 -9.58 1.35 -1.36
CA LEU A 46 -9.55 -0.12 -1.44
C LEU A 46 -8.44 -0.61 -2.37
N LEU A 47 -8.38 -0.04 -3.57
CA LEU A 47 -7.38 -0.39 -4.57
C LEU A 47 -5.96 -0.10 -4.06
N ASN A 48 -5.73 1.06 -3.46
CA ASN A 48 -4.44 1.39 -2.84
C ASN A 48 -4.07 0.41 -1.72
N GLY A 49 -5.02 0.09 -0.83
CA GLY A 49 -4.80 -0.86 0.25
C GLY A 49 -4.43 -2.25 -0.25
N ILE A 50 -5.11 -2.74 -1.29
CA ILE A 50 -4.81 -4.03 -1.93
C ILE A 50 -3.43 -4.01 -2.58
N LEU A 51 -3.12 -2.98 -3.38
CA LEU A 51 -1.81 -2.82 -4.03
C LEU A 51 -0.67 -2.77 -3.01
N PHE A 52 -0.86 -2.02 -1.93
CA PHE A 52 0.11 -1.95 -0.83
C PHE A 52 0.36 -3.34 -0.23
N TRP A 53 -0.71 -4.06 0.09
CA TRP A 53 -0.61 -5.39 0.71
C TRP A 53 0.02 -6.43 -0.21
N VAL A 54 -0.37 -6.45 -1.49
CA VAL A 54 0.19 -7.36 -2.49
C VAL A 54 1.68 -7.09 -2.67
N THR A 55 2.07 -5.82 -2.77
CA THR A 55 3.48 -5.44 -2.93
C THR A 55 4.29 -5.82 -1.70
N TYR A 56 3.79 -5.50 -0.51
CA TYR A 56 4.44 -5.85 0.75
C TYR A 56 4.62 -7.36 0.90
N HIS A 57 3.57 -8.15 0.69
CA HIS A 57 3.66 -9.61 0.84
C HIS A 57 4.53 -10.26 -0.22
N SER A 58 4.47 -9.79 -1.46
CA SER A 58 5.34 -10.28 -2.54
C SER A 58 6.81 -10.00 -2.24
N TRP A 59 7.13 -8.79 -1.80
CA TRP A 59 8.49 -8.43 -1.42
C TRP A 59 8.95 -9.19 -0.17
N LYS A 60 8.07 -9.37 0.82
CA LYS A 60 8.34 -10.20 1.98
C LYS A 60 8.67 -11.63 1.58
N TYR A 61 7.81 -12.27 0.80
CA TYR A 61 7.96 -13.64 0.34
C TYR A 61 9.27 -13.86 -0.43
N ILE A 62 9.59 -12.96 -1.37
CA ILE A 62 10.84 -13.04 -2.15
C ILE A 62 12.06 -12.89 -1.24
N GLY A 63 12.04 -11.93 -0.32
CA GLY A 63 13.18 -11.71 0.59
C GLY A 63 13.35 -12.84 1.61
N ASP A 64 12.26 -13.45 2.07
CA ASP A 64 12.29 -14.58 3.01
C ASP A 64 12.73 -15.87 2.30
N LYS A 65 12.32 -16.08 1.03
CA LYS A 65 12.81 -17.18 0.19
C LYS A 65 14.33 -17.08 -0.01
N LYS A 66 14.84 -15.89 -0.33
CA LYS A 66 16.28 -15.65 -0.49
C LYS A 66 17.09 -15.94 0.80
N HIS A 67 16.48 -15.82 1.98
CA HIS A 67 17.14 -16.13 3.25
C HIS A 67 17.12 -17.63 3.59
N ARG A 68 16.23 -18.42 2.99
CA ARG A 68 16.20 -19.89 3.18
C ARG A 68 17.14 -20.64 2.25
N ASP A 69 17.39 -20.09 1.07
CA ASP A 69 18.29 -20.69 0.06
C ASP A 69 19.77 -20.32 0.28
N ASN A 70 20.09 -19.58 1.37
CA ASN A 70 21.44 -19.18 1.80
C ASN A 70 21.74 -19.76 3.18
#